data_AF-A0A0N0IW42-F1
#
_entry.id   AF-A0A0N0IW42-F1
#
_cell.length_a   1.000
_cell.length_b   1.000
_cell.length_c   1.000
_cell.angle_alpha   90.00
_cell.angle_beta   90.00
_cell.angle_gamma   90.00
#
_symmetry.space_group_name_H-M   'P 1'
#
loop_
_entity.id
_entity.type
_entity.pdbx_description
1 polymer ?
#
loop_
_entity_poly.entity_id
_entity_poly.type
_entity_poly.pdbx_seq_one_letter_code
_entity_poly.pdbx_strand_id
1 'polypeptide(L)'
;MENTLENKAKFFAQYYSVPCIQNDEWIWRENDEFGKLPSGCDITDCYANLKPLTLITDEDAFRIGFCNRKIFLATNTNLYIYQINSADFLRSKGYALPWMGLSVEKLIEYGWIKLRES
;
A
#
# COMPACT_ATOMS: atom_id res chain seq x y z
N MET A 1 4.28 14.84 7.39
CA MET A 1 3.82 13.95 8.47
C MET A 1 5.04 13.29 9.11
N GLU A 2 5.03 13.07 10.42
CA GLU A 2 6.17 12.53 11.17
C GLU A 2 6.18 10.99 11.19
N ASN A 3 7.38 10.39 11.27
CA ASN A 3 7.59 8.95 11.41
C ASN A 3 7.35 8.50 12.86
N THR A 4 6.08 8.28 13.22
CA THR A 4 5.67 7.80 14.54
C THR A 4 4.94 6.46 14.42
N LEU A 5 4.91 5.66 15.50
CA LEU A 5 4.18 4.39 15.53
C LEU A 5 2.69 4.57 15.29
N GLU A 6 2.11 5.65 15.81
CA GLU A 6 0.70 5.98 15.59
C GLU A 6 0.40 6.23 14.10
N ASN A 7 1.26 7.00 13.41
CA ASN A 7 1.06 7.28 11.99
C ASN A 7 1.32 6.02 11.14
N LYS A 8 2.29 5.18 11.52
CA LYS A 8 2.53 3.88 10.88
C LYS A 8 1.30 2.97 11.00
N ALA A 9 0.69 2.89 12.18
CA ALA A 9 -0.54 2.12 12.39
C ALA A 9 -1.71 2.65 11.56
N LYS A 10 -1.91 3.98 11.50
CA LYS A 10 -2.93 4.61 10.65
C LYS A 10 -2.72 4.33 9.16
N PHE A 11 -1.47 4.32 8.71
CA PHE A 11 -1.11 3.92 7.35
C PHE A 11 -1.45 2.45 7.08
N PHE A 12 -1.07 1.54 7.98
CA PHE A 12 -1.37 0.10 7.86
C PHE A 12 -2.86 -0.21 7.84
N ALA A 13 -3.67 0.56 8.58
CA ALA A 13 -5.13 0.44 8.55
C ALA A 13 -5.73 0.68 7.15
N GLN A 14 -5.03 1.36 6.24
CA GLN A 14 -5.48 1.54 4.85
C GLN A 14 -5.40 0.26 4.01
N TYR A 15 -4.66 -0.76 4.48
CA TYR A 15 -4.46 -2.05 3.82
C TYR A 15 -4.98 -3.21 4.67
N TYR A 16 -5.89 -2.91 5.60
CA TYR A 16 -6.42 -3.82 6.61
C TYR A 16 -6.95 -5.16 6.04
N SER A 17 -7.48 -5.17 4.81
CA SER A 17 -8.02 -6.39 4.18
C SER A 17 -7.06 -7.06 3.19
N VAL A 18 -5.80 -6.63 3.13
CA VAL A 18 -4.84 -7.08 2.13
C VAL A 18 -3.68 -7.81 2.82
N PRO A 19 -3.33 -9.04 2.39
CA PRO A 19 -2.17 -9.76 2.88
C PRO A 19 -0.86 -9.19 2.32
N CYS A 20 -0.53 -8.01 2.84
CA CYS A 20 0.70 -7.30 2.53
C CYS A 20 1.50 -6.89 3.76
N ILE A 21 0.91 -6.87 4.96
CA ILE A 21 1.66 -6.51 6.16
C ILE A 21 2.45 -7.74 6.63
N GLN A 22 3.75 -7.58 6.77
CA GLN A 22 4.68 -8.66 7.10
C GLN A 22 5.93 -8.10 7.79
N ASN A 23 6.70 -8.96 8.44
CA ASN A 23 8.09 -8.67 8.82
C ASN A 23 9.00 -9.73 8.16
N ASP A 24 10.26 -9.81 8.55
CA ASP A 24 11.19 -10.75 7.93
C ASP A 24 10.98 -12.21 8.40
N GLU A 25 10.20 -12.45 9.46
CA GLU A 25 9.93 -13.78 10.04
C GLU A 25 8.48 -14.25 9.83
N TRP A 26 7.57 -13.34 9.47
CA TRP A 26 6.13 -13.59 9.42
C TRP A 26 5.46 -12.78 8.31
N ILE A 27 4.51 -13.43 7.64
CA ILE A 27 3.65 -12.83 6.60
C ILE A 27 2.21 -13.00 7.07
N TRP A 28 1.43 -11.91 7.11
CA TRP A 28 0.00 -12.01 7.44
C TRP A 28 -0.73 -12.88 6.42
N ARG A 29 -1.39 -13.92 6.93
CA ARG A 29 -2.17 -14.86 6.12
C ARG A 29 -3.65 -14.56 6.27
N GLU A 30 -4.43 -14.88 5.24
CA GLU A 30 -5.89 -14.66 5.19
C GLU A 30 -6.66 -15.32 6.37
N ASN A 31 -6.08 -16.36 6.98
CA ASN A 31 -6.66 -17.09 8.12
C ASN A 31 -6.15 -16.60 9.49
N ASP A 32 -5.25 -15.63 9.55
CA ASP A 32 -4.75 -15.10 10.83
C ASP A 32 -5.85 -14.24 11.48
N GLU A 33 -6.06 -14.42 12.79
CA GLU A 33 -7.05 -13.63 13.51
C GLU A 33 -6.75 -12.14 13.38
N PHE A 34 -7.77 -11.42 12.93
CA PHE A 34 -7.68 -10.00 12.66
C PHE A 34 -7.14 -9.23 13.90
N GLY A 35 -6.06 -8.47 13.73
CA GLY A 35 -5.52 -7.59 14.78
C GLY A 35 -4.71 -8.31 15.86
N LYS A 36 -4.52 -9.63 15.76
CA LYS A 36 -3.54 -10.35 16.57
C LYS A 36 -2.28 -10.57 15.77
N LEU A 37 -1.26 -9.76 16.06
CA LEU A 37 0.10 -10.14 15.73
C LEU A 37 0.43 -11.46 16.43
N PRO A 38 1.19 -12.38 15.81
CA PRO A 38 1.75 -13.52 16.51
C PRO A 38 2.46 -13.06 17.78
N SER A 39 2.42 -13.87 18.83
CA SER A 39 3.13 -13.54 20.08
C SER A 39 4.60 -13.21 19.80
N GLY A 40 5.04 -11.99 20.10
CA GLY A 40 6.40 -11.52 19.86
C GLY A 40 6.60 -10.67 18.61
N CYS A 41 5.60 -10.51 17.74
CA CYS A 41 5.65 -9.56 16.64
C CYS A 41 5.22 -8.16 17.09
N ASP A 42 6.08 -7.16 16.86
CA ASP A 42 5.78 -5.73 17.03
C ASP A 42 5.59 -5.07 15.66
N ILE A 43 4.63 -4.14 15.57
CA ILE A 43 4.40 -3.32 14.38
C ILE A 43 5.62 -2.47 14.01
N THR A 44 6.54 -2.23 14.97
CA THR A 44 7.85 -1.58 14.72
C THR A 44 8.62 -2.27 13.60
N ASP A 45 8.56 -3.59 13.56
CA ASP A 45 9.38 -4.43 12.67
C ASP A 45 8.64 -4.84 11.39
N CYS A 46 7.33 -4.56 11.35
CA CYS A 46 6.49 -4.83 10.19
C CYS A 46 6.64 -3.75 9.09
N TYR A 47 6.41 -4.16 7.85
CA TYR A 47 6.30 -3.32 6.67
C TYR A 47 5.16 -3.83 5.76
N ALA A 48 4.59 -2.94 4.96
CA ALA A 48 3.65 -3.29 3.92
C ALA A 48 4.41 -3.66 2.63
N ASN A 49 4.37 -4.92 2.25
CA ASN A 49 4.92 -5.42 1.00
C ASN A 49 3.91 -5.18 -0.13
N LEU A 50 4.08 -4.13 -0.93
CA LEU A 50 3.08 -3.63 -1.89
C LEU A 50 3.58 -3.63 -3.33
N LYS A 51 2.67 -3.67 -4.30
CA LYS A 51 2.98 -3.55 -5.72
C LYS A 51 3.28 -2.09 -6.07
N PRO A 52 4.35 -1.78 -6.82
CA PRO A 52 4.47 -0.44 -7.39
C PRO A 52 3.34 -0.19 -8.41
N LEU A 53 2.93 1.08 -8.57
CA LEU A 53 1.91 1.44 -9.55
C LEU A 53 2.29 1.10 -10.99
N THR A 54 3.59 0.94 -11.28
CA THR A 54 4.09 0.47 -12.59
C THR A 54 3.60 -0.93 -12.95
N LEU A 55 3.17 -1.74 -11.98
CA LEU A 55 2.57 -3.07 -12.19
C LEU A 55 1.05 -3.04 -12.39
N ILE A 56 0.43 -1.86 -12.47
CA ILE A 56 -1.01 -1.77 -12.72
C ILE A 56 -1.40 -2.47 -14.02
N THR A 57 -2.48 -3.24 -13.96
CA THR A 57 -3.04 -3.95 -15.11
C THR A 57 -3.95 -3.02 -15.93
N ASP A 58 -4.21 -3.37 -17.19
CA ASP A 58 -5.19 -2.64 -17.99
C ASP A 58 -6.60 -2.74 -17.38
N GLU A 59 -6.93 -3.87 -16.74
CA GLU A 59 -8.21 -4.04 -16.03
C GLU A 59 -8.32 -3.12 -14.81
N ASP A 60 -7.29 -3.06 -13.97
CA ASP A 60 -7.28 -2.19 -12.80
C ASP A 60 -7.36 -0.72 -13.22
N ALA A 61 -6.62 -0.33 -14.28
CA ALA A 61 -6.68 1.01 -14.86
C ALA A 61 -8.10 1.33 -15.39
N PHE A 62 -8.76 0.38 -16.05
CA PHE A 62 -10.13 0.51 -16.53
C PHE A 62 -11.12 0.74 -15.39
N ARG A 63 -11.00 0.00 -14.29
CA ARG A 63 -11.87 0.13 -13.11
C ARG A 63 -11.80 1.51 -12.46
N ILE A 64 -10.67 2.21 -12.59
CA ILE A 64 -10.50 3.57 -12.07
C ILE A 64 -10.65 4.66 -13.16
N GLY A 65 -11.19 4.30 -14.33
CA GLY A 65 -11.63 5.25 -15.37
C GLY A 65 -10.65 5.51 -16.51
N PHE A 66 -9.59 4.72 -16.66
CA PHE A 66 -8.59 4.87 -17.73
C PHE A 66 -8.74 3.76 -18.77
N CYS A 67 -8.61 4.09 -20.05
CA CYS A 67 -8.77 3.09 -21.11
C CYS A 67 -7.65 2.03 -21.15
N ASN A 68 -6.48 2.31 -20.57
CA ASN A 68 -5.39 1.34 -20.39
C ASN A 68 -4.34 1.87 -19.40
N ARG A 69 -3.44 0.98 -18.97
CA ARG A 69 -2.34 1.30 -18.05
C ARG A 69 -1.36 2.33 -18.60
N LYS A 70 -1.12 2.37 -19.93
CA LYS A 70 -0.15 3.31 -20.52
C LYS A 70 -0.63 4.74 -20.34
N ILE A 71 -1.91 4.99 -20.60
CA ILE A 71 -2.53 6.31 -20.41
C ILE A 71 -2.55 6.66 -18.93
N PHE A 72 -2.95 5.73 -18.06
CA PHE A 72 -2.86 5.93 -16.61
C PHE A 72 -1.45 6.37 -16.17
N LEU A 73 -0.41 5.59 -16.50
CA LEU A 73 0.97 5.88 -16.10
C LEU A 73 1.51 7.19 -16.68
N ALA A 74 1.12 7.55 -17.91
CA ALA A 74 1.50 8.83 -18.53
C ALA A 74 0.84 10.04 -17.86
N THR A 75 -0.39 9.87 -17.35
CA THR A 75 -1.15 10.93 -16.66
C THR A 75 -0.83 11.05 -15.16
N ASN A 76 -0.18 10.05 -14.57
CA ASN A 76 0.05 9.95 -13.13
C ASN A 76 1.15 10.89 -12.59
N THR A 77 1.36 12.04 -13.21
CA THR A 77 2.31 13.07 -12.75
C THR A 77 1.78 13.86 -11.55
N ASN A 78 0.51 13.69 -11.15
CA ASN A 78 -0.07 14.30 -9.95
C ASN A 78 -0.92 13.28 -9.18
N LEU A 79 -0.27 12.52 -8.29
CA LEU A 79 -0.89 11.53 -7.40
C LEU A 79 -1.90 12.10 -6.38
N TYR A 80 -2.16 13.42 -6.40
CA TYR A 80 -3.09 14.12 -5.50
C TYR A 80 -4.56 14.06 -5.95
N ILE A 81 -4.85 13.51 -7.14
CA ILE A 81 -6.14 13.64 -7.80
C ILE A 81 -6.96 12.33 -7.78
N TYR A 82 -6.51 11.29 -7.07
CA TYR A 82 -7.36 10.11 -6.93
C TYR A 82 -8.63 10.51 -6.18
N GLN A 83 -9.77 10.39 -6.85
CA GLN A 83 -11.04 10.29 -6.13
C GLN A 83 -10.88 9.19 -5.09
N ILE A 84 -11.44 9.39 -3.89
CA ILE A 84 -11.31 8.47 -2.74
C ILE A 84 -11.52 7.01 -3.19
N ASN A 85 -12.52 6.79 -4.04
CA ASN A 85 -12.86 5.47 -4.60
C ASN A 85 -11.72 4.81 -5.39
N SER A 86 -10.96 5.56 -6.18
CA SER A 86 -9.85 5.02 -6.97
C SER A 86 -8.67 4.64 -6.07
N ALA A 87 -8.38 5.46 -5.06
CA ALA A 87 -7.34 5.16 -4.09
C ALA A 87 -7.69 3.91 -3.28
N ASP A 88 -8.91 3.81 -2.77
CA ASP A 88 -9.37 2.67 -1.99
C ASP A 88 -9.36 1.37 -2.80
N PHE A 89 -9.79 1.42 -4.07
CA PHE A 89 -9.68 0.28 -4.98
C PHE A 89 -8.23 -0.17 -5.20
N LEU A 90 -7.32 0.77 -5.48
CA LEU A 90 -5.92 0.44 -5.71
C LEU A 90 -5.26 -0.12 -4.43
N ARG A 91 -5.60 0.40 -3.25
CA ARG A 91 -5.13 -0.14 -1.97
C ARG A 91 -5.67 -1.54 -1.72
N SER A 92 -6.95 -1.79 -2.01
CA SER A 92 -7.53 -3.14 -1.88
C SER A 92 -6.90 -4.16 -2.83
N LYS A 93 -6.20 -3.70 -3.89
CA LYS A 93 -5.39 -4.53 -4.80
C LYS A 93 -3.92 -4.65 -4.38
N GLY A 94 -3.53 -3.97 -3.30
CA GLY A 94 -2.17 -3.97 -2.75
C GLY A 94 -1.19 -3.09 -3.51
N TYR A 95 -1.64 -2.04 -4.21
CA TYR A 95 -0.74 -1.06 -4.82
C TYR A 95 -0.24 -0.03 -3.79
N ALA A 96 1.03 0.35 -3.90
CA ALA A 96 1.63 1.41 -3.11
C ALA A 96 1.13 2.78 -3.60
N LEU A 97 0.51 3.55 -2.69
CA LEU A 97 0.04 4.91 -2.93
C LEU A 97 0.63 5.90 -1.93
N PRO A 98 0.77 7.19 -2.31
CA PRO A 98 1.02 8.25 -1.35
C PRO A 98 -0.03 8.30 -0.25
N TRP A 99 0.37 8.82 0.91
CA TRP A 99 -0.51 8.92 2.06
C TRP A 99 -0.19 10.17 2.88
N MET A 100 -1.20 11.01 3.14
CA MET A 100 -1.11 12.18 4.03
C MET A 100 0.09 13.11 3.73
N GLY A 101 0.34 13.37 2.44
CA GLY A 101 1.44 14.23 1.98
C GLY A 101 2.81 13.56 1.94
N LEU A 102 2.90 12.24 2.20
CA LEU A 102 4.10 11.43 2.02
C LEU A 102 4.06 10.74 0.66
N SER A 103 5.14 10.86 -0.11
CA SER A 103 5.33 10.08 -1.34
C SER A 103 5.64 8.62 -1.03
N VAL A 104 5.54 7.74 -2.02
CA VAL A 104 5.89 6.31 -1.86
C VAL A 104 7.36 6.17 -1.47
N GLU A 105 8.24 6.97 -2.04
CA GLU A 105 9.67 7.00 -1.73
C GLU A 105 9.90 7.34 -0.26
N LYS A 106 9.14 8.32 0.29
CA LYS A 106 9.24 8.68 1.71
C LYS A 106 8.71 7.59 2.62
N LEU A 107 7.66 6.89 2.21
CA LEU A 107 7.11 5.74 2.95
C LEU A 107 8.09 4.54 2.94
N ILE A 108 8.86 4.37 1.86
CA ILE A 108 9.96 3.39 1.78
C ILE A 108 11.12 3.82 2.69
N GLU A 109 11.51 5.10 2.67
CA GLU A 109 12.55 5.64 3.56
C GLU A 109 12.21 5.43 5.04
N TYR A 110 10.93 5.53 5.42
CA TYR A 110 10.46 5.24 6.77
C TYR A 110 10.42 3.74 7.11
N GLY A 111 10.66 2.86 6.15
CA GLY A 111 10.53 1.41 6.31
C GLY A 111 9.08 0.93 6.43
N TRP A 112 8.09 1.77 6.08
CA TRP A 112 6.68 1.39 6.16
C TRP A 112 6.25 0.57 4.95
N ILE A 113 6.92 0.73 3.80
CA ILE A 113 6.66 0.01 2.57
C ILE A 113 7.94 -0.68 2.09
N LYS A 114 7.81 -1.92 1.60
CA LYS A 114 8.75 -2.53 0.65
C LYS A 114 7.99 -2.80 -0.65
N LEU A 115 8.62 -2.54 -1.80
CA LEU A 115 8.01 -2.78 -3.09
C LEU A 115 8.30 -4.22 -3.55
N ARG A 116 7.27 -4.91 -4.04
CA ARG A 116 7.41 -6.22 -4.67
C ARG A 116 8.04 -6.08 -6.05
N GLU A 117 9.08 -6.86 -6.30
CA GLU A 117 9.56 -7.12 -7.65
C GLU A 117 8.77 -8.30 -8.22
N SER A 118 7.81 -8.01 -9.09
CA SER A 118 7.03 -8.94 -9.93
C SER A 118 6.41 -10.15 -9.23
#